data_AF-A0A7M2XFL9-F1
#
_entry.id   AF-A0A7M2XFL9-F1
#
_cell.length_a   1.000
_cell.length_b   1.000
_cell.length_c   1.000
_cell.angle_alpha   90.00
_cell.angle_beta   90.00
_cell.angle_gamma   90.00
#
_symmetry.space_group_name_H-M   'P 1'
#
loop_
_entity.id
_entity.type
_entity.pdbx_description
1 polymer ?
#
loop_
_entity_poly.entity_id
_entity_poly.type
_entity_poly.pdbx_seq_one_letter_code
_entity_poly.pdbx_strand_id
1 'polypeptide(L)'
;MKKAFLTAIVSAGALASAPVSAATCTSTGTNSCFINYTANVGGTFGNTDPAEYPAHFNDVFTFVTNYARNASVVIDSTRAGLNQSYNVNFISNGVKLNSTVIPATSTGVTEQRALLNFRIPAGAQQILVTGSSQPNGFYNGILSLSGVPEPSTWALMILGIGFAGVALRQRRRQAATPAFA
;
A
#
# COMPACT_ATOMS: atom_id res chain seq x y z
N MET A 1 -31.25 -4.07 56.77
CA MET A 1 -31.53 -4.36 55.34
C MET A 1 -30.26 -4.01 54.56
N LYS A 2 -29.54 -5.02 54.08
CA LYS A 2 -28.21 -4.90 53.46
C LYS A 2 -28.38 -4.45 52.00
N LYS A 3 -27.78 -3.31 51.61
CA LYS A 3 -27.79 -2.80 50.24
C LYS A 3 -26.68 -3.50 49.44
N ALA A 4 -27.05 -4.29 48.44
CA ALA A 4 -26.12 -4.97 47.55
C ALA A 4 -25.68 -4.03 46.42
N PHE A 5 -24.37 -3.92 46.22
CA PHE A 5 -23.74 -3.25 45.08
C PHE A 5 -23.78 -4.19 43.86
N LEU A 6 -24.29 -3.70 42.73
CA LEU A 6 -24.28 -4.37 41.43
C LEU A 6 -23.08 -3.84 40.64
N THR A 7 -22.07 -4.68 40.46
CA THR A 7 -20.88 -4.41 39.65
C THR A 7 -21.18 -4.79 38.20
N ALA A 8 -21.16 -3.81 37.29
CA ALA A 8 -21.30 -4.05 35.85
C ALA A 8 -19.97 -4.56 35.27
N ILE A 9 -19.99 -5.79 34.75
CA ILE A 9 -18.86 -6.36 34.01
C ILE A 9 -19.00 -5.91 32.55
N VAL A 10 -18.07 -5.06 32.10
CA VAL A 10 -17.88 -4.77 30.67
C VAL A 10 -17.01 -5.87 30.09
N SER A 11 -17.60 -6.80 29.35
CA SER A 11 -16.86 -7.77 28.55
C SER A 11 -16.29 -7.08 27.31
N ALA A 12 -15.00 -6.77 27.33
CA ALA A 12 -14.26 -6.33 26.15
C ALA A 12 -14.16 -7.51 25.18
N GLY A 13 -14.93 -7.46 24.09
CA GLY A 13 -14.82 -8.43 23.00
C GLY A 13 -13.43 -8.36 22.37
N ALA A 14 -12.70 -9.48 22.40
CA ALA A 14 -11.45 -9.62 21.70
C ALA A 14 -11.68 -9.43 20.19
N LEU A 15 -11.18 -8.32 19.64
CA LEU A 15 -11.07 -8.14 18.20
C LEU A 15 -10.05 -9.17 17.71
N ALA A 16 -10.54 -10.24 17.07
CA ALA A 16 -9.69 -11.17 16.35
C ALA A 16 -8.99 -10.39 15.22
N SER A 17 -7.71 -10.09 15.40
CA SER A 17 -6.87 -9.60 14.32
C SER A 17 -6.73 -10.72 13.30
N ALA A 18 -7.39 -10.61 12.15
CA ALA A 18 -7.07 -11.46 11.01
C ALA A 18 -5.55 -11.35 10.73
N PRO A 19 -4.86 -12.46 10.42
CA PRO A 19 -3.44 -12.40 10.15
C PRO A 19 -3.20 -11.50 8.94
N VAL A 20 -2.53 -10.36 9.15
CA VAL A 20 -1.95 -9.59 8.05
C VAL A 20 -0.84 -10.46 7.49
N SER A 21 -1.11 -11.17 6.41
CA SER A 21 -0.04 -11.77 5.61
C SER A 21 0.86 -10.63 5.16
N ALA A 22 2.13 -10.68 5.56
CA ALA A 22 3.14 -9.71 5.16
C ALA A 22 3.33 -9.77 3.63
N ALA A 23 3.91 -8.72 3.04
CA ALA A 23 4.17 -8.72 1.61
C ALA A 23 5.14 -9.86 1.25
N THR A 24 4.84 -10.62 0.19
CA THR A 24 5.67 -11.73 -0.27
C THR A 24 5.88 -11.66 -1.77
N CYS A 25 6.95 -12.31 -2.24
CA CYS A 25 7.20 -12.49 -3.66
C CYS A 25 7.45 -13.98 -3.94
N THR A 26 6.90 -14.47 -5.04
CA THR A 26 7.21 -15.78 -5.62
C THR A 26 7.61 -15.61 -7.08
N SER A 27 8.73 -16.20 -7.48
CA SER A 27 9.24 -16.20 -8.85
C SER A 27 9.33 -17.64 -9.36
N THR A 28 9.13 -17.84 -10.67
CA THR A 28 9.44 -19.12 -11.33
C THR A 28 10.89 -19.20 -11.84
N GLY A 29 11.65 -18.10 -11.86
CA GLY A 29 13.04 -18.07 -12.35
C GLY A 29 14.10 -18.53 -11.35
N THR A 30 15.37 -18.19 -11.60
CA THR A 30 16.54 -18.55 -10.76
C THR A 30 16.52 -17.96 -9.33
N ASN A 31 15.52 -17.14 -9.00
CA ASN A 31 15.19 -16.52 -7.72
C ASN A 31 16.17 -15.44 -7.22
N SER A 32 15.77 -14.18 -7.41
CA SER A 32 16.10 -13.03 -6.54
C SER A 32 15.01 -11.96 -6.58
N CYS A 33 13.75 -12.37 -6.40
CA CYS A 33 12.63 -11.43 -6.34
C CYS A 33 12.40 -10.87 -4.94
N PHE A 34 11.95 -9.62 -4.85
CA PHE A 34 11.78 -8.91 -3.58
C PHE A 34 10.57 -7.99 -3.59
N ILE A 35 10.02 -7.74 -2.41
CA ILE A 35 9.05 -6.67 -2.15
C ILE A 35 9.35 -6.03 -0.80
N ASN A 36 9.59 -4.73 -0.79
CA ASN A 36 9.71 -3.91 0.40
C ASN A 36 8.48 -2.99 0.44
N TYR A 37 7.57 -3.23 1.38
CA TYR A 37 6.24 -2.64 1.35
C TYR A 37 5.80 -2.16 2.73
N THR A 38 5.22 -0.97 2.77
CA THR A 38 4.55 -0.39 3.93
C THR A 38 3.07 -0.10 3.61
N ALA A 39 2.16 -0.65 4.41
CA ALA A 39 0.72 -0.68 4.12
C ALA A 39 0.03 0.68 3.87
N ASN A 40 0.62 1.78 4.34
CA ASN A 40 0.05 3.11 4.23
C ASN A 40 0.70 4.00 3.15
N VAL A 41 1.84 3.59 2.60
CA VAL A 41 2.67 4.41 1.70
C VAL A 41 2.92 3.68 0.37
N GLY A 42 3.02 2.36 0.39
CA GLY A 42 3.50 1.55 -0.72
C GLY A 42 4.95 1.13 -0.49
N GLY A 43 5.73 1.01 -1.56
CA GLY A 43 7.14 0.64 -1.49
C GLY A 43 7.71 0.18 -2.83
N THR A 44 8.78 -0.61 -2.81
CA THR A 44 9.49 -1.09 -3.99
C THR A 44 9.37 -2.60 -4.14
N PHE A 45 9.47 -3.08 -5.36
CA PHE A 45 9.50 -4.50 -5.67
C PHE A 45 10.33 -4.74 -6.93
N GLY A 46 10.66 -5.98 -7.24
CA GLY A 46 11.40 -6.30 -8.44
C GLY A 46 12.00 -7.68 -8.41
N ASN A 47 12.79 -7.98 -9.43
CA ASN A 47 13.55 -9.19 -9.54
C ASN A 47 14.94 -8.86 -10.11
N THR A 48 15.98 -9.12 -9.33
CA THR A 48 17.36 -8.86 -9.74
C THR A 48 17.92 -9.95 -10.64
N ASP A 49 17.24 -11.10 -10.70
CA ASP A 49 17.55 -12.19 -11.62
C ASP A 49 16.26 -12.92 -12.00
N PRO A 50 15.47 -12.34 -12.94
CA PRO A 50 14.28 -12.97 -13.49
C PRO A 50 14.61 -14.04 -14.53
N ALA A 51 15.87 -14.48 -14.65
CA ALA A 51 16.25 -15.43 -15.69
C ALA A 51 15.50 -16.76 -15.52
N GLU A 52 14.83 -17.16 -16.60
CA GLU A 52 14.47 -18.56 -16.86
C GLU A 52 14.50 -18.79 -18.37
N TYR A 53 15.70 -18.83 -18.98
CA TYR A 53 15.83 -19.10 -20.43
C TYR A 53 15.66 -20.60 -20.72
N PRO A 54 14.91 -21.04 -21.76
CA PRO A 54 14.10 -20.28 -22.73
C PRO A 54 12.62 -20.08 -22.34
N ALA A 55 12.26 -20.34 -21.07
CA ALA A 55 10.93 -20.11 -20.54
C ALA A 55 10.63 -18.61 -20.30
N HIS A 56 9.39 -18.30 -19.93
CA HIS A 56 9.02 -16.96 -19.48
C HIS A 56 8.99 -16.95 -17.96
N PHE A 57 9.55 -15.91 -17.34
CA PHE A 57 9.41 -15.75 -15.91
C PHE A 57 7.97 -15.33 -15.57
N ASN A 58 7.51 -15.77 -14.41
CA ASN A 58 6.21 -15.47 -13.86
C ASN A 58 6.35 -15.05 -12.39
N ASP A 59 6.50 -13.75 -12.17
CA ASP A 59 6.72 -13.20 -10.84
C ASP A 59 5.41 -12.66 -10.27
N VAL A 60 5.15 -13.04 -9.02
CA VAL A 60 3.93 -12.69 -8.30
C VAL A 60 4.32 -12.01 -6.99
N PHE A 61 3.99 -10.73 -6.89
CA PHE A 61 4.17 -9.94 -5.68
C PHE A 61 2.82 -9.80 -5.00
N THR A 62 2.72 -10.20 -3.73
CA THR A 62 1.50 -10.04 -2.95
C THR A 62 1.73 -9.05 -1.81
N PHE A 63 0.72 -8.25 -1.52
CA PHE A 63 0.73 -7.28 -0.42
C PHE A 63 -0.69 -7.05 0.08
N VAL A 64 -0.83 -6.52 1.28
CA VAL A 64 -2.15 -6.25 1.89
C VAL A 64 -2.32 -4.77 2.11
N THR A 65 -3.47 -4.22 1.70
CA THR A 65 -3.87 -2.85 2.06
C THR A 65 -4.94 -2.88 3.14
N ASN A 66 -4.82 -2.02 4.15
CA ASN A 66 -5.78 -1.99 5.25
C ASN A 66 -7.10 -1.31 4.87
N TYR A 67 -7.06 -0.42 3.87
CA TYR A 67 -8.18 0.39 3.44
C TYR A 67 -8.15 0.54 1.93
N ALA A 68 -9.34 0.63 1.32
CA ALA A 68 -9.44 0.97 -0.08
C ALA A 68 -8.82 2.35 -0.33
N ARG A 69 -7.94 2.45 -1.31
CA ARG A 69 -7.13 3.65 -1.60
C ARG A 69 -6.76 3.73 -3.07
N ASN A 70 -6.28 4.89 -3.50
CA ASN A 70 -5.72 5.01 -4.84
C ASN A 70 -4.28 4.49 -4.81
N ALA A 71 -3.87 3.84 -5.89
CA ALA A 71 -2.56 3.28 -6.09
C ALA A 71 -2.02 3.70 -7.45
N SER A 72 -0.72 3.91 -7.50
CA SER A 72 0.03 4.07 -8.74
C SER A 72 1.14 3.04 -8.74
N VAL A 73 1.31 2.35 -9.86
CA VAL A 73 2.36 1.35 -10.05
C VAL A 73 3.15 1.73 -11.29
N VAL A 74 4.48 1.74 -11.15
CA VAL A 74 5.41 1.86 -12.27
C VAL A 74 6.40 0.72 -12.18
N ILE A 75 6.68 0.09 -13.31
CA ILE A 75 7.64 -1.01 -13.45
C ILE A 75 8.54 -0.68 -14.62
N ASP A 76 9.85 -0.83 -14.41
CA ASP A 76 10.87 -0.42 -15.34
C ASP A 76 11.95 -1.51 -15.46
N SER A 77 12.45 -1.70 -16.68
CA SER A 77 13.73 -2.33 -16.96
C SER A 77 14.49 -1.50 -17.99
N THR A 78 15.81 -1.45 -17.86
CA THR A 78 16.67 -0.73 -18.80
C THR A 78 17.81 -1.63 -19.23
N ARG A 79 17.93 -1.84 -20.54
CA ARG A 79 19.06 -2.56 -21.13
C ARG A 79 20.34 -1.72 -21.05
N ALA A 80 21.39 -2.30 -20.45
CA ALA A 80 22.71 -1.69 -20.43
C ALA A 80 23.41 -1.80 -21.79
N GLY A 81 23.39 -0.72 -22.58
CA GLY A 81 24.11 -0.62 -23.85
C GLY A 81 23.52 -1.45 -25.00
N LEU A 82 24.40 -1.90 -25.91
CA LEU A 82 24.04 -2.77 -27.04
C LEU A 82 23.99 -4.27 -26.66
N ASN A 83 24.36 -4.61 -25.42
CA ASN A 83 24.39 -5.99 -24.97
C ASN A 83 22.98 -6.48 -24.64
N GLN A 84 22.49 -7.42 -25.45
CA GLN A 84 21.17 -8.03 -25.28
C GLN A 84 21.04 -8.85 -24.00
N SER A 85 22.14 -9.24 -23.35
CA SER A 85 22.13 -10.05 -22.14
C SER A 85 21.42 -9.40 -20.95
N TYR A 86 21.29 -8.07 -20.94
CA TYR A 86 20.59 -7.30 -19.89
C TYR A 86 19.14 -6.99 -20.23
N ASN A 87 18.65 -7.43 -21.39
CA ASN A 87 17.35 -7.04 -21.86
C ASN A 87 16.24 -7.85 -21.16
N VAL A 88 15.20 -7.17 -20.69
CA VAL A 88 13.96 -7.78 -20.19
C VAL A 88 12.83 -7.24 -21.04
N ASN A 89 12.01 -8.11 -21.62
CA ASN A 89 10.81 -7.68 -22.36
C ASN A 89 9.57 -8.10 -21.58
N PHE A 90 8.69 -7.16 -21.28
CA PHE A 90 7.43 -7.46 -20.62
C PHE A 90 6.39 -7.92 -21.65
N ILE A 91 5.64 -8.98 -21.34
CA ILE A 91 4.53 -9.41 -22.20
C ILE A 91 3.42 -8.33 -22.18
N SER A 92 2.84 -7.99 -23.34
CA SER A 92 1.82 -6.92 -23.48
C SER A 92 0.73 -6.96 -22.41
N ASN A 93 0.13 -8.12 -22.16
CA ASN A 93 -0.91 -8.33 -21.14
C ASN A 93 -0.39 -9.08 -19.92
N GLY A 94 0.93 -9.18 -19.77
CA GLY A 94 1.60 -9.98 -18.75
C GLY A 94 1.86 -9.26 -17.44
N VAL A 95 1.72 -7.93 -17.43
CA VAL A 95 1.93 -7.11 -16.25
C VAL A 95 0.59 -6.60 -15.76
N LYS A 96 0.21 -6.98 -14.54
CA LYS A 96 -1.12 -6.70 -14.00
C LYS A 96 -1.08 -6.32 -12.53
N LEU A 97 -2.00 -5.45 -12.12
CA LEU A 97 -2.40 -5.26 -10.74
C LEU A 97 -3.77 -5.92 -10.56
N ASN A 98 -3.80 -7.04 -9.83
CA ASN A 98 -4.91 -7.97 -9.78
C ASN A 98 -5.33 -8.39 -11.20
N SER A 99 -6.56 -8.08 -11.61
CA SER A 99 -7.08 -8.34 -12.95
C SER A 99 -6.84 -7.19 -13.95
N THR A 100 -6.36 -6.03 -13.48
CA THR A 100 -6.17 -4.84 -14.33
C THR A 100 -4.80 -4.86 -14.98
N VAL A 101 -4.75 -4.76 -16.30
CA VAL A 101 -3.49 -4.69 -17.06
C VAL A 101 -2.80 -3.35 -16.79
N ILE A 102 -1.49 -3.39 -16.57
CA ILE A 102 -0.62 -2.22 -16.50
C ILE A 102 -0.07 -1.98 -17.92
N PRO A 103 -0.52 -0.91 -18.61
CA PRO A 103 -0.19 -0.68 -20.02
C PRO A 103 1.30 -0.33 -20.20
N ALA A 104 1.82 -0.60 -21.39
CA ALA A 104 3.15 -0.17 -21.79
C ALA A 104 3.20 1.33 -22.07
N THR A 105 4.22 1.99 -21.53
CA THR A 105 4.54 3.39 -21.83
C THR A 105 5.83 3.52 -22.65
N SER A 106 6.72 2.53 -22.57
CA SER A 106 7.94 2.43 -23.38
C SER A 106 8.29 0.96 -23.63
N THR A 107 8.86 0.67 -24.80
CA THR A 107 9.39 -0.65 -25.17
C THR A 107 10.72 -0.52 -25.91
N GLY A 108 11.58 -1.54 -25.84
CA GLY A 108 12.88 -1.60 -26.51
C GLY A 108 14.06 -1.49 -25.55
N VAL A 109 14.80 -0.38 -25.57
CA VAL A 109 15.94 -0.17 -24.65
C VAL A 109 15.47 -0.01 -23.21
N THR A 110 14.37 0.73 -23.05
CA THR A 110 13.65 0.91 -21.80
C THR A 110 12.29 0.27 -21.95
N GLU A 111 12.02 -0.67 -21.06
CA GLU A 111 10.74 -1.36 -20.97
C GLU A 111 10.04 -0.83 -19.74
N GLN A 112 8.97 -0.08 -19.95
CA GLN A 112 8.26 0.60 -18.87
C GLN A 112 6.76 0.35 -18.96
N ARG A 113 6.17 0.00 -17.82
CA ARG A 113 4.73 -0.15 -17.61
C ARG A 113 4.28 0.79 -16.50
N ALA A 114 3.16 1.49 -16.70
CA ALA A 114 2.62 2.36 -15.65
C ALA A 114 1.09 2.33 -15.59
N LEU A 115 0.55 2.26 -14.38
CA LEU A 115 -0.88 2.41 -14.09
C LEU A 115 -1.00 3.42 -12.95
N LEU A 116 -1.58 4.58 -13.24
CA LEU A 116 -1.58 5.72 -12.32
C LEU A 116 -2.98 5.98 -11.77
N ASN A 117 -3.06 6.39 -10.50
CA ASN A 117 -4.30 6.82 -9.84
C ASN A 117 -5.45 5.81 -9.94
N PHE A 118 -5.12 4.53 -9.85
CA PHE A 118 -6.10 3.44 -9.93
C PHE A 118 -6.63 3.10 -8.53
N ARG A 119 -7.94 2.88 -8.41
CA ARG A 119 -8.57 2.55 -7.13
C ARG A 119 -8.42 1.06 -6.83
N ILE A 120 -7.85 0.73 -5.67
CA ILE A 120 -7.78 -0.65 -5.16
C ILE A 120 -8.61 -0.83 -3.88
N PRO A 121 -9.24 -2.01 -3.68
CA PRO A 121 -9.97 -2.33 -2.46
C PRO A 121 -9.02 -2.58 -1.28
N ALA A 122 -9.58 -2.68 -0.07
CA ALA A 122 -8.86 -3.22 1.08
C ALA A 122 -8.65 -4.74 0.91
N GLY A 123 -7.63 -5.28 1.58
CA GLY A 123 -7.31 -6.71 1.59
C GLY A 123 -6.10 -7.06 0.72
N ALA A 124 -5.95 -8.35 0.44
CA ALA A 124 -4.85 -8.89 -0.35
C ALA A 124 -4.91 -8.41 -1.81
N GLN A 125 -3.77 -7.92 -2.29
CA GLN A 125 -3.55 -7.43 -3.65
C GLN A 125 -2.39 -8.20 -4.26
N GLN A 126 -2.36 -8.26 -5.58
CA GLN A 126 -1.34 -8.97 -6.33
C GLN A 126 -0.83 -8.10 -7.48
N ILE A 127 0.49 -8.02 -7.65
CA ILE A 127 1.12 -7.57 -8.88
C ILE A 127 1.70 -8.80 -9.56
N LEU A 128 1.26 -9.03 -10.79
CA LEU A 128 1.78 -10.06 -11.67
C LEU A 128 2.74 -9.39 -12.66
N VAL A 129 3.93 -9.95 -12.82
CA VAL A 129 4.89 -9.52 -13.83
C VAL A 129 5.38 -10.73 -14.59
N THR A 130 5.00 -10.82 -15.87
CA THR A 130 5.50 -11.87 -16.77
C THR A 130 6.26 -11.29 -17.95
N GLY A 131 7.33 -11.94 -18.33
CA GLY A 131 8.17 -11.50 -19.43
C GLY A 131 9.20 -12.53 -19.84
N SER A 132 10.06 -12.12 -20.76
CA SER A 132 11.30 -12.83 -21.10
C SER A 132 12.48 -12.02 -20.58
N SER A 133 13.39 -12.65 -19.84
CA SER A 133 14.63 -12.02 -19.38
C SER A 133 15.82 -12.75 -19.97
N GLN A 134 16.78 -12.00 -20.50
CA GLN A 134 18.09 -12.56 -20.83
C GLN A 134 18.90 -12.80 -19.53
N PRO A 135 20.05 -13.53 -19.58
CA PRO A 135 20.72 -14.04 -18.38
C PRO A 135 21.13 -13.01 -17.33
N ASN A 136 21.30 -11.73 -17.71
CA ASN A 136 21.68 -10.65 -16.80
C ASN A 136 20.59 -9.56 -16.73
N GLY A 137 19.39 -9.85 -17.23
CA GLY A 137 18.27 -8.91 -17.16
C GLY A 137 17.79 -8.74 -15.73
N PHE A 138 17.26 -7.57 -15.40
CA PHE A 138 16.60 -7.30 -14.13
C PHE A 138 15.52 -6.24 -14.33
N TYR A 139 14.59 -6.16 -13.38
CA TYR A 139 13.61 -5.10 -13.36
C TYR A 139 13.27 -4.69 -11.93
N ASN A 140 12.76 -3.47 -11.81
CA ASN A 140 12.28 -2.92 -10.55
C ASN A 140 10.92 -2.25 -10.76
N GLY A 141 10.20 -2.05 -9.67
CA GLY A 141 8.94 -1.36 -9.66
C GLY A 141 8.72 -0.59 -8.37
N ILE A 142 7.88 0.42 -8.47
CA ILE A 142 7.45 1.28 -7.36
C ILE A 142 5.93 1.18 -7.29
N LEU A 143 5.44 0.82 -6.11
CA LEU A 143 4.04 0.91 -5.74
C LEU A 143 3.88 2.13 -4.82
N SER A 144 3.06 3.10 -5.23
CA SER A 144 2.70 4.25 -4.40
C SER A 144 1.23 4.14 -4.01
N LEU A 145 0.95 4.33 -2.73
CA LEU A 145 -0.40 4.32 -2.18
C LEU A 145 -0.76 5.73 -1.70
N SER A 146 -1.95 6.21 -2.06
CA SER A 146 -2.45 7.47 -1.51
C SER A 146 -2.59 7.33 0.01
N GLY A 147 -1.96 8.22 0.76
CA GLY A 147 -2.20 8.35 2.19
C GLY A 147 -3.66 8.67 2.46
N VAL A 148 -4.30 7.92 3.36
CA VAL A 148 -5.63 8.29 3.86
C VAL A 148 -5.37 9.24 5.03
N PRO A 149 -5.90 10.48 5.02
CA PRO A 149 -5.86 11.34 6.19
C PRO A 149 -6.48 10.57 7.36
N GLU A 150 -5.70 10.31 8.39
CA GLU A 150 -6.17 9.39 9.43
C GLU A 150 -7.41 9.98 10.11
N PRO A 151 -8.53 9.23 10.22
CA PRO A 151 -9.72 9.70 10.93
C PRO A 151 -9.40 10.14 12.38
N SER A 152 -8.35 9.60 12.98
CA SER A 152 -7.79 10.00 14.27
C SER A 152 -7.30 11.46 14.27
N THR A 153 -6.64 11.91 13.21
CA THR A 153 -6.14 13.28 13.07
C THR A 153 -7.31 14.25 12.99
N TRP A 154 -8.35 13.89 12.24
CA TRP A 154 -9.56 14.71 12.11
C TRP A 154 -10.34 14.74 13.43
N ALA A 155 -10.45 13.60 14.11
CA ALA A 155 -11.06 13.50 15.42
C ALA A 155 -10.30 14.35 16.46
N LEU A 156 -8.97 14.34 16.43
CA LEU A 156 -8.14 15.14 17.34
C LEU A 156 -8.29 16.65 17.05
N MET A 157 -8.33 17.05 15.78
CA MET A 157 -8.60 18.45 15.40
C MET A 157 -9.97 18.90 15.90
N ILE A 158 -11.01 18.09 15.69
CA ILE A 158 -12.37 18.37 16.17
C ILE A 158 -12.41 18.43 17.70
N LEU A 159 -11.76 17.48 18.38
CA LEU A 159 -11.67 17.48 19.84
C LEU A 159 -10.95 18.72 20.36
N GLY A 160 -9.80 19.09 19.77
CA GLY A 160 -9.02 20.26 20.17
C GLY A 160 -9.83 21.55 20.04
N ILE A 161 -10.51 21.74 18.92
CA ILE A 161 -11.39 22.90 18.70
C ILE A 161 -12.59 22.86 19.66
N GLY A 162 -13.19 21.67 19.87
CA GLY A 162 -14.29 21.47 20.80
C GLY A 162 -13.93 21.83 22.24
N PHE A 163 -12.77 21.38 22.72
CA PHE A 163 -12.24 21.71 24.05
C PHE A 163 -11.97 23.21 24.20
N ALA A 164 -11.35 23.84 23.20
CA ALA A 164 -11.10 25.28 23.21
C ALA A 164 -12.42 26.08 23.29
N GLY A 165 -13.43 25.68 22.51
CA GLY A 165 -14.76 26.29 22.53
C GLY A 165 -15.46 26.16 23.89
N VAL A 166 -15.39 24.98 24.52
CA VAL A 166 -15.94 24.74 25.86
C VAL A 166 -15.24 25.60 26.92
N ALA A 167 -13.90 25.67 26.88
CA ALA A 167 -13.12 26.47 27.82
C ALA A 167 -13.47 27.97 27.74
N LEU A 168 -13.64 28.50 26.52
CA LEU A 168 -14.07 29.89 26.31
C LEU A 168 -15.49 30.15 26.86
N ARG A 169 -16.41 29.20 26.67
CA ARG A 169 -17.78 29.31 27.18
C ARG A 169 -17.83 29.27 28.71
N GLN A 170 -16.99 28.47 29.36
CA GLN A 170 -16.89 28.44 30.83
C GLN A 170 -16.36 29.76 31.40
N ARG A 171 -15.30 30.33 30.81
CA ARG A 171 -14.74 31.63 31.25
C ARG A 171 -15.77 32.77 31.14
N ARG A 172 -16.55 32.80 30.06
CA ARG A 172 -17.62 33.80 29.89
C ARG A 172 -18.70 33.71 30.97
N ARG A 173 -19.06 32.50 31.42
CA ARG A 173 -20.03 32.32 32.51
C ARG A 173 -19.49 32.78 33.86
N GLN A 174 -18.20 32.59 34.11
CA GLN A 174 -17.55 33.04 35.35
C GLN A 174 -17.32 34.56 35.39
N ALA A 175 -17.12 35.20 34.23
CA ALA A 175 -16.94 36.65 34.14
C ALA A 175 -18.25 37.44 34.14
N ALA A 176 -19.40 36.78 33.95
CA ALA A 176 -20.72 37.41 33.89
C ALA A 176 -21.45 37.38 35.25
N THR A 177 -20.75 37.59 36.36
CA THR A 177 -21.38 37.84 37.66
C THR A 177 -21.99 39.24 37.62
N PRO A 178 -23.33 39.40 37.58
CA PRO A 178 -23.93 40.72 37.61
C PRO A 178 -23.67 41.36 38.98
N ALA A 179 -22.97 42.50 39.00
CA ALA A 179 -22.91 43.36 40.17
C ALA A 179 -24.28 44.02 40.31
N PHE A 180 -25.14 43.48 41.17
CA PHE A 180 -26.32 44.19 41.65
C PHE A 180 -25.84 45.19 42.72
N ALA A 181 -26.10 46.48 42.46
CA ALA A 181 -25.90 47.61 43.37
C ALA A 181 -27.23 48.01 44.01
#